data_AF-A0A9E2UZ63-F1
#
_entry.id   AF-A0A9E2UZ63-F1
#
_cell.length_a   1.000
_cell.length_b   1.000
_cell.length_c   1.000
_cell.angle_alpha   90.00
_cell.angle_beta   90.00
_cell.angle_gamma   90.00
#
_symmetry.space_group_name_H-M   'P 1'
#
loop_
_entity.id
_entity.type
_entity.pdbx_description
1 polymer ?
#
loop_
_entity_poly.entity_id
_entity_poly.type
_entity_poly.pdbx_seq_one_letter_code
_entity_poly.pdbx_strand_id
1 'polypeptide(L)'
;RLLDGSLKPEDCVALSSARRQALSLAVNALEVLPVVQSLELPRPVPPDLFEINEPGPDAPLLVTGNSEFTLTVVTALLALTISSFYLLLVDTRGDTVDMSMVYRSFTPQRLDQGLETHRLASRLRRRQFIIPGVVAPLKEELAAYTGWDIRVGPICVAELPLFLGDAYWQPPEGS
;
A
#
# COMPACT_ATOMS: atom_id res chain seq x y z
N ARG A 1 -6.32 -24.59 -3.96
CA ARG A 1 -5.19 -25.14 -4.74
C ARG A 1 -3.86 -24.51 -4.38
N LEU A 2 -3.71 -23.18 -4.44
CA LEU A 2 -2.47 -22.54 -3.95
C LEU A 2 -2.45 -22.49 -2.41
N LEU A 3 -3.55 -22.06 -1.78
CA LEU A 3 -3.66 -21.96 -0.31
C LEU A 3 -3.65 -23.31 0.43
N ASP A 4 -3.94 -24.40 -0.26
CA ASP A 4 -3.91 -25.76 0.31
C ASP A 4 -2.65 -26.55 -0.10
N GLY A 5 -1.69 -25.88 -0.78
CA GLY A 5 -0.41 -26.46 -1.19
C GLY A 5 -0.47 -27.44 -2.36
N SER A 6 -1.65 -27.71 -2.94
CA SER A 6 -1.80 -28.65 -4.08
C SER A 6 -1.40 -28.09 -5.44
N LEU A 7 -0.99 -26.82 -5.49
CA LEU A 7 -0.49 -26.14 -6.67
C LEU A 7 0.50 -25.08 -6.18
N LYS A 8 1.67 -25.00 -6.82
CA LYS A 8 2.69 -24.01 -6.44
C LYS A 8 2.65 -22.80 -7.36
N PRO A 9 3.10 -21.62 -6.92
CA PRO A 9 3.21 -20.44 -7.78
C PRO A 9 4.05 -20.68 -9.05
N GLU A 10 5.07 -21.55 -8.98
CA GLU A 10 5.88 -21.98 -10.12
C GLU A 10 5.09 -22.77 -11.19
N ASP A 11 4.02 -23.47 -10.80
CA ASP A 11 3.17 -24.25 -11.71
C ASP A 11 2.20 -23.37 -12.51
N CYS A 12 2.07 -22.08 -12.16
CA CYS A 12 1.20 -21.11 -12.82
C CYS A 12 1.84 -20.56 -14.12
N VAL A 13 2.11 -21.43 -15.11
CA VAL A 13 2.78 -21.07 -16.38
C VAL A 13 2.05 -20.02 -17.23
N ALA A 14 0.75 -19.83 -16.98
CA ALA A 14 -0.07 -18.80 -17.65
C ALA A 14 0.23 -17.36 -17.16
N LEU A 15 0.95 -17.22 -16.04
CA LEU A 15 1.31 -15.92 -15.47
C LEU A 15 2.71 -15.49 -15.96
N SER A 16 2.88 -14.19 -16.22
CA SER A 16 4.20 -13.59 -16.45
C SER A 16 5.13 -13.86 -15.25
N SER A 17 6.45 -13.75 -15.45
CA SER A 17 7.42 -13.95 -14.37
C SER A 17 7.14 -13.04 -13.17
N ALA A 18 6.89 -11.76 -13.41
CA ALA A 18 6.54 -10.78 -12.38
C ALA A 18 5.25 -11.16 -11.63
N ARG A 19 4.21 -11.63 -12.35
CA ARG A 19 2.96 -12.10 -11.73
C ARG A 19 3.13 -13.40 -10.92
N ARG A 20 3.99 -14.33 -11.35
CA ARG A 20 4.29 -15.56 -10.57
C ARG A 20 5.01 -15.25 -9.27
N GLN A 21 5.97 -14.34 -9.32
CA GLN A 21 6.71 -13.94 -8.13
C GLN A 21 5.81 -13.16 -7.15
N ALA A 22 5.02 -12.22 -7.66
CA ALA A 22 3.98 -11.54 -6.89
C ALA A 22 3.02 -12.53 -6.19
N LEU A 23 2.59 -13.57 -6.92
CA LEU A 23 1.77 -14.63 -6.35
C LEU A 23 2.51 -15.44 -5.28
N SER A 24 3.80 -15.71 -5.48
CA SER A 24 4.64 -16.39 -4.50
C SER A 24 4.79 -15.60 -3.20
N LEU A 25 5.00 -14.28 -3.30
CA LEU A 25 5.05 -13.39 -2.13
C LEU A 25 3.74 -13.39 -1.34
N ALA A 26 2.61 -13.37 -2.04
CA ALA A 26 1.29 -13.40 -1.41
C ALA A 26 1.01 -14.73 -0.69
N VAL A 27 1.35 -15.87 -1.32
CA VAL A 27 1.15 -17.20 -0.73
C VAL A 27 2.08 -17.44 0.46
N ASN A 28 3.33 -16.97 0.39
CA ASN A 28 4.34 -17.18 1.44
C ASN A 28 4.48 -15.95 2.36
N ALA A 29 3.46 -15.11 2.48
CA ALA A 29 3.55 -13.82 3.17
C ALA A 29 4.03 -13.95 4.62
N LEU A 30 3.67 -15.03 5.33
CA LEU A 30 4.09 -15.27 6.71
C LEU A 30 5.60 -15.59 6.86
N GLU A 31 6.24 -16.04 5.78
CA GLU A 31 7.69 -16.32 5.76
C GLU A 31 8.49 -15.09 5.36
N VAL A 32 7.89 -14.19 4.57
CA VAL A 32 8.57 -13.02 3.99
C VAL A 32 8.36 -11.76 4.82
N LEU A 33 7.17 -11.59 5.41
CA LEU A 33 6.84 -10.40 6.20
C LEU A 33 7.30 -10.56 7.65
N PRO A 34 7.74 -9.48 8.30
CA PRO A 34 8.17 -9.54 9.69
C PRO A 34 7.00 -9.91 10.61
N VAL A 35 7.28 -10.71 11.64
CA VAL A 35 6.32 -10.95 12.72
C VAL A 35 6.26 -9.70 13.59
N VAL A 36 5.06 -9.13 13.70
CA VAL A 36 4.80 -7.90 14.44
C VAL A 36 3.97 -8.23 15.68
N GLN A 37 4.47 -7.90 16.88
CA GLN A 37 3.71 -8.08 18.13
C GLN A 37 2.49 -7.14 18.15
N SER A 38 1.29 -7.70 18.28
CA SER A 38 0.06 -6.93 18.48
C SER A 38 0.05 -6.33 19.88
N LEU A 39 0.52 -5.09 20.00
CA LEU A 39 0.45 -4.33 21.25
C LEU A 39 -0.88 -3.56 21.30
N GLU A 40 -1.55 -3.59 22.44
CA GLU A 40 -2.89 -3.00 22.63
C GLU A 40 -2.91 -1.46 22.60
N LEU A 41 -1.75 -0.80 22.53
CA LEU A 41 -1.62 0.66 22.48
C LEU A 41 -1.21 1.14 21.08
N PRO A 42 -1.87 2.17 20.52
CA PRO A 42 -1.47 2.78 19.25
C PRO A 42 -0.02 3.24 19.28
N ARG A 43 0.73 2.92 18.23
CA ARG A 43 2.11 3.37 18.02
C ARG A 43 2.18 4.28 16.80
N PRO A 44 1.88 5.58 16.96
CA PRO A 44 1.93 6.51 15.86
C PRO A 44 3.36 6.79 15.43
N VAL A 45 3.59 6.72 14.13
CA VAL A 45 4.72 7.34 13.45
C VAL A 45 4.27 8.75 13.02
N PRO A 46 5.16 9.75 12.98
CA PRO A 46 4.81 11.04 12.40
C PRO A 46 4.20 10.88 11.00
N PRO A 47 3.03 11.51 10.73
CA PRO A 47 2.48 11.58 9.38
C PRO A 47 3.49 12.28 8.47
N ASP A 48 3.83 11.63 7.36
CA ASP A 48 4.85 12.11 6.42
C ASP A 48 4.64 11.47 5.03
N LEU A 49 5.41 11.94 4.05
CA LEU A 49 5.50 11.39 2.71
C LEU A 49 6.85 10.68 2.54
N PHE A 50 6.79 9.37 2.32
CA PHE A 50 7.97 8.57 2.01
C PHE A 50 8.16 8.47 0.50
N GLU A 51 9.39 8.73 0.05
CA GLU A 51 9.82 8.59 -1.33
C GLU A 51 10.59 7.27 -1.47
N ILE A 52 9.97 6.28 -2.11
CA ILE A 52 10.54 4.95 -2.30
C ILE A 52 11.19 4.88 -3.67
N ASN A 53 12.48 4.52 -3.71
CA ASN A 53 13.27 4.37 -4.94
C ASN A 53 13.20 5.58 -5.89
N GLU A 54 13.34 6.80 -5.33
CA GLU A 54 13.43 8.07 -6.09
C GLU A 54 12.26 8.30 -7.08
N PRO A 55 11.02 8.42 -6.57
CA PRO A 55 9.83 8.52 -7.42
C PRO A 55 9.79 9.83 -8.23
N GLY A 56 9.51 9.68 -9.52
CA GLY A 56 9.21 10.78 -10.42
C GLY A 56 7.71 11.13 -10.50
N PRO A 57 7.32 12.11 -11.33
CA PRO A 57 5.93 12.59 -11.43
C PRO A 57 4.89 11.56 -11.89
N ASP A 58 5.34 10.46 -12.48
CA ASP A 58 4.49 9.38 -13.00
C ASP A 58 4.43 8.17 -12.04
N ALA A 59 5.13 8.23 -10.89
CA ALA A 59 5.12 7.18 -9.87
C ALA A 59 3.75 7.08 -9.17
N PRO A 60 3.30 5.88 -8.78
CA PRO A 60 2.05 5.74 -8.03
C PRO A 60 2.15 6.37 -6.64
N LEU A 61 1.05 6.99 -6.21
CA LEU A 61 0.84 7.44 -4.85
C LEU A 61 0.04 6.39 -4.07
N LEU A 62 0.69 5.75 -3.11
CA LEU A 62 0.09 4.84 -2.14
C LEU A 62 -0.29 5.65 -0.89
N VAL A 63 -1.47 5.38 -0.33
CA VAL A 63 -1.96 6.00 0.90
C VAL A 63 -2.16 4.93 1.95
N THR A 64 -1.75 5.20 3.19
CA THR A 64 -2.00 4.32 4.34
C THR A 64 -2.12 5.11 5.65
N GLY A 65 -2.38 4.45 6.78
CA GLY A 65 -2.37 5.06 8.11
C GLY A 65 -0.97 5.09 8.74
N ASN A 66 -0.76 5.99 9.71
CA ASN A 66 0.54 6.22 10.36
C ASN A 66 0.85 5.28 11.54
N SER A 67 0.30 4.07 11.55
CA SER A 67 0.65 3.04 12.53
C SER A 67 2.04 2.45 12.24
N GLU A 68 2.92 2.37 13.24
CA GLU A 68 4.26 1.75 13.12
C GLU A 68 4.19 0.35 12.50
N PHE A 69 3.20 -0.44 12.92
CA PHE A 69 2.97 -1.79 12.41
C PHE A 69 2.58 -1.81 10.94
N THR A 70 1.69 -0.91 10.54
CA THR A 70 1.28 -0.79 9.14
C THR A 70 2.46 -0.34 8.27
N LEU A 71 3.20 0.68 8.73
CA LEU A 71 4.38 1.17 8.02
C LEU A 71 5.44 0.07 7.87
N THR A 72 5.70 -0.70 8.92
CA THR A 72 6.70 -1.78 8.91
C THR A 72 6.37 -2.82 7.84
N VAL A 73 5.12 -3.27 7.77
CA VAL A 73 4.72 -4.28 6.79
C VAL A 73 4.70 -3.72 5.37
N VAL A 74 4.21 -2.50 5.16
CA VAL A 74 4.18 -1.85 3.85
C VAL A 74 5.60 -1.62 3.32
N THR A 75 6.50 -1.09 4.14
CA THR A 75 7.88 -0.83 3.73
C THR A 75 8.68 -2.11 3.50
N ALA A 76 8.47 -3.15 4.33
CA ALA A 76 9.08 -4.46 4.10
C ALA A 76 8.69 -5.03 2.73
N LEU A 77 7.42 -4.89 2.32
CA LEU A 77 6.97 -5.30 1.00
C LEU A 77 7.59 -4.43 -0.11
N LEU A 78 7.57 -3.10 0.04
CA LEU A 78 8.11 -2.18 -0.97
C LEU A 78 9.64 -2.32 -1.14
N ALA A 79 10.34 -2.88 -0.16
CA ALA A 79 11.75 -3.26 -0.29
C ALA A 79 12.00 -4.45 -1.25
N LEU A 80 10.95 -5.20 -1.62
CA LEU A 80 11.02 -6.34 -2.54
C LEU A 80 10.90 -5.93 -4.02
N THR A 81 10.99 -4.64 -4.32
CA THR A 81 10.87 -4.11 -5.68
C THR A 81 11.83 -2.96 -5.90
N ILE A 82 12.26 -2.79 -7.15
CA ILE A 82 13.01 -1.62 -7.61
C ILE A 82 12.08 -0.52 -8.15
N SER A 83 10.76 -0.75 -8.15
CA SER A 83 9.78 0.25 -8.59
C SER A 83 9.69 1.41 -7.60
N SER A 84 9.43 2.59 -8.14
CA SER A 84 9.36 3.83 -7.36
C SER A 84 7.93 4.16 -6.93
N PHE A 85 7.75 4.62 -5.70
CA PHE A 85 6.44 4.99 -5.14
C PHE A 85 6.52 6.22 -4.26
N TYR A 86 5.45 6.99 -4.24
CA TYR A 86 5.16 7.85 -3.10
C TYR A 86 4.30 7.08 -2.11
N LEU A 87 4.63 7.11 -0.82
CA LEU A 87 3.84 6.52 0.25
C LEU A 87 3.46 7.61 1.26
N LEU A 88 2.19 8.03 1.23
CA LEU A 88 1.64 9.04 2.14
C LEU A 88 1.06 8.36 3.39
N LEU A 89 1.55 8.77 4.56
CA LEU A 89 0.99 8.38 5.85
C LEU A 89 -0.05 9.40 6.31
N VAL A 90 -1.30 8.98 6.37
CA VAL A 90 -2.40 9.75 6.96
C VAL A 90 -2.34 9.61 8.47
N ASP A 91 -2.53 10.72 9.19
CA ASP A 91 -2.63 10.69 10.64
C ASP A 91 -3.88 9.94 11.11
N THR A 92 -3.74 8.67 11.44
CA THR A 92 -4.79 7.84 12.04
C THR A 92 -4.60 7.72 13.55
N ARG A 93 -3.82 8.61 14.18
CA ARG A 93 -3.42 8.54 15.61
C ARG A 93 -2.64 7.26 15.94
N GLY A 94 -2.05 6.61 14.95
CA GLY A 94 -1.35 5.33 15.09
C GLY A 94 -2.25 4.10 15.08
N ASP A 95 -3.56 4.27 14.83
CA ASP A 95 -4.50 3.16 14.60
C ASP A 95 -4.08 2.41 13.32
N THR A 96 -4.10 1.06 13.35
CA THR A 96 -3.98 0.25 12.12
C THR A 96 -5.13 0.59 11.17
N VAL A 97 -4.96 0.35 9.87
CA VAL A 97 -5.92 0.83 8.86
C VAL A 97 -7.34 0.31 9.10
N ASP A 98 -7.50 -0.95 9.48
CA ASP A 98 -8.77 -1.54 9.87
C ASP A 98 -9.39 -0.88 11.11
N MET A 99 -8.59 -0.67 12.17
CA MET A 99 -9.04 0.01 13.39
C MET A 99 -9.35 1.49 13.14
N SER A 100 -8.67 2.13 12.22
CA SER A 100 -8.91 3.53 11.85
C SER A 100 -10.28 3.74 11.21
N MET A 101 -10.84 2.70 10.58
CA MET A 101 -12.22 2.69 10.08
C MET A 101 -13.23 2.56 11.23
N VAL A 102 -12.93 1.69 12.21
CA VAL A 102 -13.78 1.50 13.41
C VAL A 102 -13.83 2.76 14.26
N TYR A 103 -12.67 3.34 14.55
CA TYR A 103 -12.54 4.55 15.37
C TYR A 103 -12.72 5.85 14.59
N ARG A 104 -12.96 5.76 13.27
CA ARG A 104 -13.16 6.90 12.37
C ARG A 104 -12.01 7.91 12.43
N SER A 105 -10.77 7.42 12.53
CA SER A 105 -9.57 8.26 12.48
C SER A 105 -9.05 8.47 11.06
N PHE A 106 -9.36 7.57 10.11
CA PHE A 106 -9.12 7.82 8.69
C PHE A 106 -10.25 8.68 8.11
N THR A 107 -9.97 9.97 7.86
CA THR A 107 -11.00 10.91 7.40
C THR A 107 -10.54 11.71 6.17
N PRO A 108 -11.48 12.22 5.35
CA PRO A 108 -11.12 13.04 4.19
C PRO A 108 -10.28 14.26 4.55
N GLN A 109 -10.56 14.91 5.68
CA GLN A 109 -9.84 16.11 6.12
C GLN A 109 -8.37 15.80 6.43
N ARG A 110 -8.10 14.68 7.11
CA ARG A 110 -6.73 14.28 7.44
C ARG A 110 -5.96 13.83 6.20
N LEU A 111 -6.63 13.15 5.27
CA LEU A 111 -6.03 12.79 3.98
C LEU A 111 -5.66 14.04 3.17
N ASP A 112 -6.60 14.97 3.03
CA ASP A 112 -6.41 16.23 2.29
C ASP A 112 -5.30 17.08 2.90
N GLN A 113 -5.24 17.16 4.23
CA GLN A 113 -4.15 17.82 4.94
C GLN A 113 -2.79 17.20 4.56
N GLY A 114 -2.69 15.87 4.47
CA GLY A 114 -1.49 15.18 4.01
C GLY A 114 -1.14 15.53 2.56
N LEU A 115 -2.12 15.50 1.66
CA LEU A 115 -1.94 15.85 0.24
C LEU A 115 -1.40 17.28 0.06
N GLU A 116 -1.97 18.23 0.78
CA GLU A 116 -1.61 19.65 0.71
C GLU A 116 -0.27 19.96 1.38
N THR A 117 0.01 19.36 2.55
CA THR A 117 1.28 19.54 3.28
C THR A 117 2.49 19.20 2.40
N HIS A 118 2.38 18.12 1.61
CA HIS A 118 3.44 17.69 0.70
C HIS A 118 3.28 18.21 -0.74
N ARG A 119 2.28 19.06 -0.99
CA ARG A 119 1.99 19.69 -2.30
C ARG A 119 1.91 18.67 -3.43
N LEU A 120 1.30 17.51 -3.18
CA LEU A 120 1.32 16.36 -4.09
C LEU A 120 0.68 16.66 -5.44
N ALA A 121 -0.28 17.59 -5.50
CA ALA A 121 -0.90 18.06 -6.74
C ALA A 121 0.09 18.72 -7.73
N SER A 122 1.24 19.20 -7.23
CA SER A 122 2.32 19.79 -8.04
C SER A 122 3.45 18.82 -8.36
N ARG A 123 3.54 17.70 -7.62
CA ARG A 123 4.58 16.68 -7.79
C ARG A 123 4.16 15.60 -8.77
N LEU A 124 2.87 15.24 -8.79
CA LEU A 124 2.32 14.18 -9.59
C LEU A 124 1.69 14.70 -10.89
N ARG A 125 1.94 14.02 -12.00
CA ARG A 125 1.31 14.34 -13.29
C ARG A 125 -0.19 14.06 -13.26
N ARG A 126 -0.62 13.03 -12.52
CA ARG A 126 -2.02 12.64 -12.36
C ARG A 126 -2.44 12.80 -10.90
N ARG A 127 -3.59 13.44 -10.67
CA ARG A 127 -4.23 13.52 -9.36
C ARG A 127 -4.96 12.22 -9.06
N GLN A 128 -4.20 11.14 -8.87
CA GLN A 128 -4.71 9.82 -8.54
C GLN A 128 -3.89 9.21 -7.40
N PHE A 129 -4.54 8.52 -6.47
CA PHE A 129 -3.88 7.69 -5.47
C PHE A 129 -4.57 6.35 -5.24
N ILE A 130 -3.86 5.44 -4.59
CA ILE A 130 -4.33 4.09 -4.23
C ILE A 130 -4.55 4.04 -2.73
N ILE A 131 -5.77 3.69 -2.32
CA ILE A 131 -6.12 3.44 -0.91
C ILE A 131 -6.13 1.95 -0.58
N PRO A 132 -5.95 1.55 0.69
CA PRO A 132 -6.10 0.16 1.11
C PRO A 132 -7.53 -0.32 0.90
N GLY A 133 -7.71 -1.60 0.56
CA GLY A 133 -9.02 -2.18 0.26
C GLY A 133 -10.02 -2.09 1.41
N VAL A 134 -9.55 -2.13 2.65
CA VAL A 134 -10.41 -1.97 3.85
C VAL A 134 -11.02 -0.56 3.95
N VAL A 135 -10.42 0.44 3.29
CA VAL A 135 -10.87 1.84 3.26
C VAL A 135 -11.83 2.11 2.08
N ALA A 136 -12.06 1.11 1.22
CA ALA A 136 -12.96 1.24 0.06
C ALA A 136 -14.33 1.88 0.35
N PRO A 137 -15.01 1.60 1.50
CA PRO A 137 -16.28 2.24 1.81
C PRO A 137 -16.24 3.77 1.88
N LEU A 138 -15.07 4.37 2.15
CA LEU A 138 -14.91 5.83 2.19
C LEU A 138 -14.59 6.46 0.83
N LYS A 139 -14.41 5.65 -0.24
CA LYS A 139 -13.92 6.13 -1.54
C LYS A 139 -14.69 7.35 -2.05
N GLU A 140 -16.03 7.30 -2.04
CA GLU A 140 -16.85 8.37 -2.59
C GLU A 140 -16.68 9.67 -1.80
N GLU A 141 -16.66 9.58 -0.47
CA GLU A 141 -16.45 10.73 0.42
C GLU A 141 -15.05 11.32 0.24
N LEU A 142 -14.02 10.47 0.19
CA LEU A 142 -12.63 10.88 -0.03
C LEU A 142 -12.45 11.56 -1.40
N ALA A 143 -13.03 11.00 -2.46
CA ALA A 143 -12.94 11.54 -3.80
C ALA A 143 -13.70 12.86 -3.93
N ALA A 144 -14.89 12.96 -3.33
CA ALA A 144 -15.67 14.19 -3.33
C ALA A 144 -14.98 15.33 -2.56
N TYR A 145 -14.31 15.01 -1.46
CA TYR A 145 -13.61 16.00 -0.64
C TYR A 145 -12.31 16.48 -1.30
N THR A 146 -11.47 15.54 -1.75
CA THR A 146 -10.14 15.86 -2.30
C THR A 146 -10.20 16.30 -3.76
N GLY A 147 -11.18 15.81 -4.53
CA GLY A 147 -11.22 15.99 -5.99
C GLY A 147 -10.19 15.14 -6.76
N TRP A 148 -9.57 14.16 -6.09
CA TRP A 148 -8.63 13.22 -6.71
C TRP A 148 -9.34 11.95 -7.17
N ASP A 149 -8.79 11.30 -8.19
CA ASP A 149 -9.21 9.95 -8.56
C ASP A 149 -8.64 8.93 -7.57
N ILE A 150 -9.46 7.94 -7.21
CA ILE A 150 -9.12 6.97 -6.18
C ILE A 150 -9.25 5.55 -6.72
N ARG A 151 -8.12 4.86 -6.74
CA ARG A 151 -8.05 3.42 -6.98
C ARG A 151 -8.10 2.67 -5.66
N VAL A 152 -8.95 1.66 -5.59
CA VAL A 152 -9.03 0.77 -4.43
C VAL A 152 -8.01 -0.34 -4.63
N GLY A 153 -7.00 -0.38 -3.77
CA GLY A 153 -6.02 -1.46 -3.71
C GLY A 153 -6.55 -2.69 -2.96
N PRO A 154 -5.69 -3.69 -2.72
CA PRO A 154 -6.08 -4.89 -1.99
C PRO A 154 -6.28 -4.63 -0.49
N ILE A 155 -6.98 -5.55 0.18
CA ILE A 155 -7.12 -5.52 1.65
C ILE A 155 -5.80 -5.90 2.31
N CYS A 156 -5.16 -6.96 1.81
CA CYS A 156 -3.85 -7.38 2.27
C CYS A 156 -2.76 -6.75 1.40
N VAL A 157 -1.79 -6.08 2.01
CA VAL A 157 -0.70 -5.43 1.27
C VAL A 157 0.14 -6.43 0.48
N ALA A 158 0.22 -7.70 0.91
CA ALA A 158 0.95 -8.76 0.20
C ALA A 158 0.41 -9.00 -1.24
N GLU A 159 -0.83 -8.59 -1.53
CA GLU A 159 -1.44 -8.68 -2.86
C GLU A 159 -1.16 -7.44 -3.73
N LEU A 160 -0.52 -6.40 -3.19
CA LEU A 160 -0.22 -5.16 -3.92
C LEU A 160 0.61 -5.41 -5.18
N PRO A 161 1.62 -6.30 -5.20
CA PRO A 161 2.37 -6.62 -6.42
C PRO A 161 1.48 -7.19 -7.53
N LEU A 162 0.50 -8.04 -7.17
CA LEU A 162 -0.47 -8.60 -8.11
C LEU A 162 -1.43 -7.53 -8.65
N PHE A 163 -1.87 -6.61 -7.77
CA PHE A 163 -2.74 -5.50 -8.13
C PHE A 163 -2.07 -4.51 -9.09
N LEU A 164 -0.80 -4.19 -8.84
CA LEU A 164 -0.01 -3.27 -9.66
C LEU A 164 0.38 -3.89 -11.00
N GLY A 165 0.75 -5.18 -10.97
CA GLY A 165 1.23 -5.92 -12.13
C GLY A 165 2.48 -5.30 -12.77
N ASP A 166 2.83 -5.81 -13.95
CA ASP A 166 4.07 -5.47 -14.66
C ASP A 166 4.21 -3.97 -15.01
N ALA A 167 3.11 -3.20 -14.95
CA ALA A 167 3.12 -1.77 -15.23
C ALA A 167 3.73 -0.93 -14.10
N TYR A 168 3.61 -1.37 -12.84
CA TYR A 168 4.00 -0.61 -11.66
C TYR A 168 4.73 -1.45 -10.60
N TRP A 169 5.06 -2.70 -10.90
CA TRP A 169 5.84 -3.57 -10.03
C TRP A 169 6.94 -4.28 -10.83
N GLN A 170 8.18 -4.01 -10.45
CA GLN A 170 9.38 -4.59 -11.04
C GLN A 170 10.23 -5.19 -9.92
N PRO A 171 10.46 -6.50 -9.91
CA PRO A 171 11.30 -7.11 -8.91
C PRO A 171 12.79 -6.83 -9.18
N PRO A 172 13.66 -6.93 -8.16
CA PRO A 172 15.10 -6.82 -8.34
C PRO A 172 15.64 -7.89 -9.30
N GLU A 173 16.71 -7.58 -10.03
CA GLU A 173 17.36 -8.55 -10.91
C GLU A 173 17.83 -9.80 -10.14
N GLY A 174 17.54 -10.99 -10.67
CA GLY A 174 17.99 -12.28 -10.10
C GLY A 174 17.12 -12.86 -8.98
N SER A 175 15.89 -12.36 -8.81
CA SER A 175 14.90 -12.84 -7.86
C SER A 175 13.86 -13.81 -8.43
#